data_AF-A0A6I1WM26-F1
#
_entry.id   AF-A0A6I1WM26-F1
#
_cell.length_a   1.000
_cell.length_b   1.000
_cell.length_c   1.000
_cell.angle_alpha   90.00
_cell.angle_beta   90.00
_cell.angle_gamma   90.00
#
_symmetry.space_group_name_H-M   'P 1'
#
loop_
_entity.id
_entity.type
_entity.pdbx_description
1 polymer ?
#
loop_
_entity_poly.entity_id
_entity_poly.type
_entity_poly.pdbx_seq_one_letter_code
_entity_poly.pdbx_strand_id
1 'polypeptide(L)'
;MKRLLGKVIFVGIIFGAYYLVTSFSQGNDFKEKSVQLMREQGARLLASLDRVPGCAGHYTLTSITFDKDWFFSKTADGRSIYTDRNNNILDIKWTAEIVDDGRLVIVQPTDRPGLQATVLGMTLTACRGA
;
A
#
# COMPACT_ATOMS: atom_id res chain seq x y z
N MET A 1 16.96 12.16 -30.03
CA MET A 1 16.77 10.87 -29.31
C MET A 1 17.32 10.94 -27.87
N LYS A 2 16.83 11.86 -27.02
CA LYS A 2 17.31 12.01 -25.62
C LYS A 2 16.16 12.30 -24.62
N ARG A 3 14.93 11.88 -24.93
CA ARG A 3 13.74 12.10 -24.06
C ARG A 3 13.03 10.82 -23.62
N LEU A 4 13.53 9.65 -24.05
CA LEU A 4 12.97 8.34 -23.67
C LEU A 4 13.68 7.70 -22.47
N LEU A 5 14.87 8.18 -22.09
CA LEU A 5 15.63 7.62 -20.97
C LEU A 5 15.05 7.99 -19.59
N GLY A 6 14.29 9.08 -19.49
CA GLY A 6 13.73 9.56 -18.20
C GLY A 6 12.47 8.84 -17.74
N LYS A 7 11.81 8.05 -18.60
CA LYS A 7 10.55 7.36 -18.26
C LYS A 7 10.74 5.90 -17.86
N VAL A 8 11.88 5.29 -18.18
CA VAL A 8 12.11 3.86 -17.93
C VAL A 8 12.68 3.59 -16.52
N ILE A 9 13.37 4.57 -15.93
CA ILE A 9 13.93 4.42 -14.57
C ILE A 9 12.86 4.62 -13.49
N PHE A 10 11.83 5.43 -13.74
CA PHE A 10 10.77 5.70 -12.75
C PHE A 10 9.70 4.60 -12.67
N VAL A 11 9.56 3.78 -13.72
CA VAL A 11 8.64 2.63 -13.74
C VAL A 11 9.28 1.37 -13.16
N GLY A 12 10.62 1.26 -13.22
CA GLY A 12 11.36 0.11 -12.69
C GLY A 12 11.37 0.00 -11.15
N ILE A 13 11.16 1.10 -10.42
CA ILE A 13 11.16 1.10 -8.95
C ILE A 13 9.74 0.84 -8.38
N ILE A 14 8.68 1.03 -9.17
CA ILE A 14 7.29 0.84 -8.71
C ILE A 14 6.81 -0.61 -8.92
N PHE A 15 7.49 -1.41 -9.75
CA PHE A 15 7.02 -2.76 -10.11
C PHE A 15 7.86 -3.93 -9.59
N GLY A 16 8.98 -3.68 -8.92
CA GLY A 16 9.89 -4.72 -8.44
C GLY A 16 9.68 -5.07 -6.97
N ALA A 17 8.98 -6.19 -6.73
CA ALA A 17 8.99 -6.97 -5.49
C ALA A 17 8.31 -6.39 -4.25
N TYR A 18 7.11 -6.90 -3.94
CA TYR A 18 6.58 -6.86 -2.59
C TYR A 18 6.02 -8.24 -2.19
N TYR A 19 6.95 -9.18 -1.98
CA TYR A 19 6.75 -10.35 -1.13
C TYR A 19 7.20 -9.97 0.28
N LEU A 20 6.36 -10.16 1.28
CA LEU A 20 6.78 -10.20 2.69
C LEU A 20 6.14 -11.43 3.33
N VAL A 21 6.98 -12.24 3.97
CA VAL A 21 6.70 -13.58 4.48
C VAL A 21 6.91 -13.56 6.00
N THR A 22 5.87 -13.85 6.80
CA THR A 22 6.02 -14.10 8.24
C THR A 22 5.05 -15.19 8.73
N SER A 23 5.49 -16.03 9.68
CA SER A 23 4.84 -17.31 10.04
C SER A 23 4.14 -17.39 11.42
N PHE A 24 2.92 -17.96 11.41
CA PHE A 24 2.08 -18.63 12.45
C PHE A 24 1.62 -17.96 13.77
N SER A 25 0.30 -17.71 13.89
CA SER A 25 -0.64 -17.99 15.02
C SER A 25 -2.10 -17.56 14.68
N GLN A 26 -2.94 -18.50 14.23
CA GLN A 26 -3.97 -18.31 13.17
C GLN A 26 -5.10 -17.26 13.30
N GLY A 27 -5.37 -16.62 14.44
CA GLY A 27 -6.51 -15.71 14.61
C GLY A 27 -6.12 -14.24 14.75
N ASN A 28 -5.69 -13.90 15.96
CA ASN A 28 -5.31 -12.53 16.34
C ASN A 28 -3.97 -12.10 15.69
N ASP A 29 -3.01 -13.03 15.56
CA ASP A 29 -1.73 -12.77 14.92
C ASP A 29 -1.89 -12.55 13.40
N PHE A 30 -2.87 -13.20 12.76
CA PHE A 30 -3.16 -12.94 11.35
C PHE A 30 -3.63 -11.50 11.12
N LYS A 31 -4.55 -11.01 11.96
CA LYS A 31 -5.00 -9.61 11.90
C LYS A 31 -3.84 -8.66 12.18
N GLU A 32 -3.10 -8.91 13.26
CA GLU A 32 -1.99 -8.04 13.67
C GLU A 32 -0.89 -7.99 12.59
N LYS A 33 -0.46 -9.14 12.06
CA LYS A 33 0.50 -9.23 10.96
C LYS A 33 0.00 -8.59 9.68
N SER A 34 -1.25 -8.82 9.29
CA SER A 34 -1.83 -8.20 8.09
C SER A 34 -1.84 -6.68 8.22
N VAL A 35 -2.26 -6.17 9.38
CA VAL A 35 -2.22 -4.73 9.67
C VAL A 35 -0.79 -4.20 9.68
N GLN A 36 0.16 -4.92 10.26
CA GLN A 36 1.57 -4.54 10.24
C GLN A 36 2.12 -4.47 8.82
N LEU A 37 1.86 -5.48 7.99
CA LEU A 37 2.26 -5.51 6.59
C LEU A 37 1.63 -4.36 5.79
N MET A 38 0.35 -4.06 6.03
CA MET A 38 -0.32 -2.89 5.45
C MET A 38 0.33 -1.56 5.90
N ARG A 39 0.75 -1.44 7.17
CA ARG A 39 1.51 -0.27 7.66
C ARG A 39 2.85 -0.15 6.96
N GLU A 40 3.59 -1.24 6.86
CA GLU A 40 4.91 -1.26 6.21
C GLU A 40 4.79 -0.89 4.72
N GLN A 41 3.80 -1.44 4.01
CA GLN A 41 3.54 -1.09 2.62
C GLN A 41 3.12 0.38 2.49
N GLY A 42 2.24 0.88 3.37
CA GLY A 42 1.85 2.28 3.39
C GLY A 42 3.00 3.24 3.68
N ALA A 43 3.88 2.91 4.64
CA ALA A 43 5.08 3.70 4.94
C ALA A 43 6.04 3.73 3.75
N ARG A 44 6.23 2.61 3.04
CA ARG A 44 7.08 2.55 1.84
C ARG A 44 6.47 3.33 0.67
N LEU A 45 5.13 3.33 0.55
CA LEU A 45 4.44 4.17 -0.42
C LEU A 45 4.66 5.66 -0.11
N LEU A 46 4.45 6.09 1.14
CA LEU A 46 4.70 7.45 1.57
C LEU A 46 6.16 7.86 1.37
N ALA A 47 7.11 7.01 1.74
CA ALA A 47 8.53 7.26 1.50
C ALA A 47 8.88 7.38 0.00
N SER A 48 8.14 6.68 -0.87
CA SER A 48 8.29 6.81 -2.32
C SER A 48 7.69 8.11 -2.85
N LEU A 49 6.55 8.54 -2.29
CA LEU A 49 5.96 9.85 -2.57
C LEU A 49 6.87 10.98 -2.09
N ASP A 50 7.46 10.89 -0.89
CA ASP A 50 8.36 11.90 -0.34
C ASP A 50 9.62 12.12 -1.18
N ARG A 51 10.05 11.12 -1.97
CA ARG A 51 11.15 11.26 -2.94
C ARG A 51 10.77 12.09 -4.15
N VAL A 52 9.48 12.27 -4.43
CA VAL A 52 9.01 13.10 -5.54
C VAL A 52 8.98 14.56 -5.08
N PRO A 53 9.64 15.48 -5.82
CA PRO A 53 9.67 16.89 -5.46
C PRO A 53 8.26 17.48 -5.31
N GLY A 54 8.03 18.22 -4.22
CA GLY A 54 6.75 18.86 -3.94
C GLY A 54 5.71 17.95 -3.26
N CYS A 55 5.99 16.67 -3.03
CA CYS A 55 5.04 15.76 -2.38
C CYS A 55 5.36 15.48 -0.89
N ALA A 56 6.55 15.89 -0.42
CA ALA A 56 7.08 15.48 0.86
C ALA A 56 6.20 15.91 2.04
N GLY A 57 5.74 14.94 2.83
CA GLY A 57 4.88 15.18 3.99
C GLY A 57 3.51 15.78 3.65
N HIS A 58 3.02 15.59 2.42
CA HIS A 58 1.66 15.98 2.04
C HIS A 58 0.62 14.94 2.46
N TYR A 59 1.01 13.67 2.54
CA TYR A 59 0.13 12.57 2.94
C TYR A 59 0.57 11.96 4.26
N THR A 60 -0.41 11.55 5.04
CA THR A 60 -0.19 10.77 6.26
C THR A 60 -1.10 9.56 6.25
N LEU A 61 -0.57 8.41 6.68
CA LEU A 61 -1.38 7.22 6.91
C LEU A 61 -2.17 7.45 8.20
N THR A 62 -3.48 7.65 8.06
CA THR A 62 -4.36 8.03 9.17
C THR A 62 -4.93 6.81 9.88
N SER A 63 -5.36 5.81 9.12
CA SER A 63 -5.92 4.60 9.70
C SER A 63 -5.74 3.41 8.77
N ILE A 64 -5.78 2.22 9.36
CA ILE A 64 -5.88 0.95 8.64
C ILE A 64 -7.09 0.24 9.19
N THR A 65 -8.03 -0.08 8.31
CA THR A 65 -9.14 -0.97 8.62
C THR A 65 -8.81 -2.36 8.12
N PHE A 66 -9.16 -3.37 8.91
CA PHE A 66 -8.97 -4.76 8.54
C PHE A 66 -10.26 -5.49 8.89
N ASP A 67 -10.86 -6.08 7.86
CA ASP A 67 -12.10 -6.83 7.94
C ASP A 67 -11.84 -8.29 7.55
N LYS A 68 -12.11 -9.19 8.50
CA LYS A 68 -11.98 -10.63 8.29
C LYS A 68 -13.39 -11.19 8.36
N ASP A 69 -13.93 -11.54 7.20
CA ASP A 69 -15.31 -12.02 7.03
C ASP A 69 -15.65 -13.23 7.93
N TRP A 70 -14.69 -14.06 8.29
CA TRP A 70 -14.94 -15.26 9.08
C TRP A 70 -13.71 -15.76 9.83
N PHE A 71 -13.87 -16.29 11.05
CA PHE A 71 -12.78 -16.79 11.92
C PHE A 71 -11.85 -17.79 11.20
N PHE A 72 -12.41 -18.64 10.34
CA PHE A 72 -11.70 -19.64 9.53
C PHE A 72 -11.34 -19.19 8.10
N SER A 73 -11.65 -17.95 7.72
CA SER A 73 -11.27 -17.46 6.40
C SER A 73 -9.75 -17.34 6.30
N LYS A 74 -9.20 -17.91 5.22
CA LYS A 74 -7.79 -17.73 4.82
C LYS A 74 -7.58 -16.40 4.12
N THR A 75 -8.64 -15.70 3.75
CA THR A 75 -8.60 -14.39 3.12
C THR A 75 -9.26 -13.34 4.01
N ALA A 76 -8.76 -12.12 3.96
CA ALA A 76 -9.35 -10.96 4.61
C ALA A 76 -9.06 -9.72 3.77
N ASP A 77 -9.95 -8.73 3.85
CA ASP A 77 -9.74 -7.47 3.17
C ASP A 77 -9.35 -6.39 4.18
N GLY A 78 -8.53 -5.45 3.73
CA GLY A 78 -8.13 -4.30 4.52
C GLY A 78 -8.11 -3.06 3.67
N ARG A 79 -8.08 -1.90 4.33
CA ARG A 79 -7.95 -0.61 3.67
C ARG A 79 -6.97 0.22 4.46
N SER A 80 -6.03 0.84 3.77
CA SER A 80 -5.20 1.90 4.35
C SER A 80 -5.76 3.24 3.90
N ILE A 81 -6.07 4.11 4.85
CA ILE A 81 -6.63 5.44 4.62
C ILE A 81 -5.53 6.47 4.82
N TYR A 82 -5.31 7.28 3.79
CA TYR A 82 -4.38 8.39 3.76
C TYR A 82 -5.15 9.69 3.73
N THR A 83 -4.71 10.65 4.51
CA THR A 83 -5.26 12.00 4.49
C THR A 83 -4.18 12.97 4.08
N ASP A 84 -4.53 13.88 3.17
CA ASP A 84 -3.65 14.99 2.78
C ASP A 84 -3.84 16.23 3.67
N ARG A 85 -2.98 17.24 3.48
CA ARG A 85 -3.08 18.52 4.22
C ARG A 85 -4.38 19.31 3.96
N ASN A 86 -5.08 19.02 2.87
CA ASN A 86 -6.34 19.64 2.49
C ASN A 86 -7.55 18.81 2.95
N ASN A 87 -7.35 17.81 3.81
CA ASN A 87 -8.36 16.84 4.26
C ASN A 87 -8.97 15.99 3.13
N ASN A 88 -8.29 15.85 1.99
CA ASN A 88 -8.66 14.87 0.98
C ASN A 88 -8.29 13.48 1.50
N ILE A 89 -9.26 12.58 1.43
CA ILE A 89 -9.13 11.19 1.88
C ILE A 89 -8.90 10.30 0.67
N LEU A 90 -7.89 9.46 0.76
CA LEU A 90 -7.57 8.44 -0.25
C LEU A 90 -7.46 7.09 0.45
N ASP A 91 -8.08 6.08 -0.14
CA ASP A 91 -7.99 4.72 0.37
C ASP A 91 -7.34 3.78 -0.64
N ILE A 92 -6.56 2.85 -0.12
CA ILE A 92 -6.03 1.73 -0.87
C ILE A 92 -6.60 0.47 -0.26
N LYS A 93 -7.26 -0.33 -1.09
CA LYS A 93 -7.80 -1.63 -0.72
C LYS A 93 -6.72 -2.70 -0.84
N TRP A 94 -6.62 -3.53 0.18
CA TRP A 94 -5.69 -4.62 0.31
C TRP A 94 -6.47 -5.91 0.52
N THR A 95 -5.96 -6.99 -0.01
CA THR A 95 -6.41 -8.34 0.31
C THR A 95 -5.23 -9.06 0.95
N ALA A 96 -5.47 -9.56 2.16
CA ALA A 96 -4.56 -10.39 2.92
C ALA A 96 -4.94 -11.86 2.74
N GLU A 97 -3.97 -12.72 2.44
CA GLU A 97 -4.18 -14.15 2.26
C GLU A 97 -3.19 -14.95 3.10
N ILE A 98 -3.70 -15.98 3.77
CA ILE A 98 -2.93 -17.00 4.45
C ILE A 98 -2.60 -18.11 3.46
N VAL A 99 -1.31 -18.25 3.17
CA VAL A 99 -0.74 -19.27 2.28
C VAL A 99 0.09 -20.26 3.12
N ASP A 100 0.47 -21.38 2.53
CA ASP A 100 1.36 -22.39 3.14
C ASP A 100 0.86 -22.91 4.50
N ASP A 101 -0.36 -23.45 4.53
CA ASP A 101 -0.98 -24.09 5.70
C ASP A 101 -1.01 -23.24 7.00
N GLY A 102 -1.03 -21.91 6.88
CA GLY A 102 -1.06 -21.01 8.04
C GLY A 102 0.27 -20.32 8.34
N ARG A 103 1.33 -20.64 7.60
CA ARG A 103 2.70 -20.15 7.82
C ARG A 103 3.06 -18.91 7.03
N LEU A 104 2.22 -18.48 6.10
CA LEU A 104 2.53 -17.32 5.30
C LEU A 104 1.33 -16.38 5.26
N VAL A 105 1.56 -15.10 5.53
CA VAL A 105 0.58 -14.03 5.31
C VAL A 105 1.10 -13.14 4.20
N ILE A 106 0.33 -13.00 3.14
CA ILE A 106 0.62 -12.12 2.01
C ILE A 106 -0.41 -11.00 2.00
N VAL A 107 0.02 -9.76 1.80
CA VAL A 107 -0.88 -8.61 1.59
C VAL A 107 -0.60 -8.02 0.22
N GLN A 108 -1.65 -7.92 -0.59
CA GLN A 108 -1.58 -7.37 -1.94
C GLN A 108 -2.72 -6.37 -2.19
N PRO A 109 -2.52 -5.36 -3.04
CA PRO A 109 -3.61 -4.45 -3.38
C PRO A 109 -4.71 -5.22 -4.11
N THR A 110 -5.97 -5.02 -3.70
CA THR A 110 -7.13 -5.69 -4.31
C THR A 110 -7.30 -5.29 -5.78
N ASP A 111 -6.98 -4.04 -6.10
CA ASP A 111 -7.05 -3.49 -7.46
C ASP A 111 -5.72 -2.82 -7.83
N ARG A 112 -4.97 -3.46 -8.73
CA ARG A 112 -3.68 -2.94 -9.20
C ARG A 112 -3.83 -1.68 -10.08
N PRO A 113 -4.72 -1.67 -11.10
CA PRO A 113 -5.09 -0.44 -11.80
C PRO A 113 -5.55 0.67 -10.86
N GLY A 114 -6.44 0.35 -9.91
CA GLY A 114 -6.92 1.31 -8.91
C GLY A 114 -5.81 1.88 -8.04
N LEU A 115 -4.88 1.04 -7.58
CA LEU A 115 -3.70 1.50 -6.85
C LEU A 115 -2.87 2.50 -7.67
N GLN A 116 -2.60 2.20 -8.94
CA GLN A 116 -1.84 3.11 -9.79
C GLN A 116 -2.56 4.45 -9.99
N ALA A 117 -3.88 4.41 -10.20
CA ALA A 117 -4.69 5.61 -10.31
C ALA A 117 -4.67 6.43 -9.01
N THR A 118 -4.75 5.78 -7.85
CA THR A 118 -4.66 6.44 -6.53
C THR A 118 -3.29 7.08 -6.32
N VAL A 119 -2.20 6.36 -6.58
CA VAL A 119 -0.82 6.89 -6.41
C VAL A 119 -0.55 8.03 -7.40
N LEU A 120 -1.03 7.91 -8.64
CA LEU A 120 -0.94 9.00 -9.61
C LEU A 120 -1.77 10.20 -9.17
N GLY A 121 -2.99 9.96 -8.65
CA GLY A 121 -3.84 10.99 -8.05
C GLY A 121 -3.12 11.72 -6.93
N MET A 122 -2.51 10.98 -5.98
CA MET A 122 -1.69 11.52 -4.90
C MET A 122 -0.58 12.42 -5.42
N THR A 123 0.12 11.95 -6.45
CA THR A 123 1.22 12.70 -7.04
C THR A 123 0.72 13.97 -7.73
N LEU A 124 -0.41 13.92 -8.43
CA LEU A 124 -0.94 15.07 -9.17
C LEU A 124 -1.58 16.12 -8.27
N THR A 125 -2.14 15.73 -7.11
CA THR A 125 -2.82 16.64 -6.19
C THR A 125 -1.85 17.21 -5.15
N ALA A 126 -0.95 16.42 -4.57
CA ALA A 126 0.00 16.92 -3.58
C ALA A 126 1.18 17.66 -4.20
N CYS A 127 1.68 17.21 -5.35
CA CYS A 127 2.94 17.69 -5.92
C CYS A 127 2.74 18.82 -6.93
N ARG A 128 1.50 19.28 -7.12
CA ARG A 128 1.17 20.52 -7.84
C ARG A 128 1.46 21.72 -6.94
N GLY A 129 2.73 22.11 -6.87
CA GLY A 129 3.11 23.27 -6.07
C GLY A 129 4.61 23.48 -5.86
N ALA A 130 5.47 22.97 -6.73
CA ALA A 130 6.87 23.38 -6.82
C ALA A 130 7.08 24.32 -8.01
#